data_AF-W4FHF7-F1
#
_entry.id   AF-W4FHF7-F1
#
_cell.length_a   1.000
_cell.length_b   1.000
_cell.length_c   1.000
_cell.angle_alpha   90.00
_cell.angle_beta   90.00
_cell.angle_gamma   90.00
#
_symmetry.space_group_name_H-M   'P 1'
#
loop_
_entity.id
_entity.type
_entity.pdbx_description
1 polymer ?
#
loop_
_entity_poly.entity_id
_entity_poly.type
_entity_poly.pdbx_seq_one_letter_code
_entity_poly.pdbx_strand_id
1 'polypeptide(L)'
;MHAPMWSMPWRLFVYMVRRVTENTTLHLVFVWTTSRSRWAAHFLPSSIIDMNTFTHAKHAAADFLQELKLGAMEVLLNQLQTQTHRLLHALLQGPESWRLQLQELAGVQSVLDTVDNTVHDVDSKAIVASCLLPVATPITKLIASDRSEVAKKACGAVAQFAEMSGTAFAPFADVVLPSLVSTAPNKVQVFRQAGKDCLTTISTVSKYDMKILVSLWRQSRTSEARCLIVQQVTTVVRVWPKSELAEHCDDVLLLLSGAIQDPKDFVRAAAREALCAFAETWSERMDQVAEIPPLPQRPLIIAEHASAQLTAALRKKQMSATSVARPHLPLRRQLRPAPTPRRDGNKTMSAATVVPVVISIELAPKSVAGSSCHAAEAQWWSLGASLGQFLTTCVTKAWCALRSAATSVTKAVVVAKTMLWSVYGLVQRIYTWAMSANVDTPSQGIETA
;
A
#
# COMPACT_ATOMS: atom_id res chain seq x y z
N MET A 1 -17.00 6.68 -68.19
CA MET A 1 -16.40 7.97 -67.81
C MET A 1 -16.85 8.30 -66.39
N HIS A 2 -15.90 8.31 -65.48
CA HIS A 2 -16.06 8.57 -64.05
C HIS A 2 -16.20 10.07 -63.75
N ALA A 3 -17.01 10.41 -62.74
CA ALA A 3 -16.73 11.53 -61.84
C ALA A 3 -17.08 11.09 -60.40
N PRO A 4 -16.22 11.36 -59.40
CA PRO A 4 -16.35 10.81 -58.06
C PRO A 4 -17.34 11.60 -57.19
N MET A 5 -18.16 10.87 -56.43
CA MET A 5 -19.02 11.43 -55.38
C MET A 5 -18.15 11.72 -54.16
N TRP A 6 -17.82 13.00 -53.93
CA TRP A 6 -17.04 13.42 -52.78
C TRP A 6 -17.85 13.16 -51.49
N SER A 7 -17.32 12.30 -50.61
CA SER A 7 -17.80 12.16 -49.24
C SER A 7 -17.54 13.46 -48.48
N MET A 8 -18.60 14.14 -48.04
CA MET A 8 -18.43 15.29 -47.16
C MET A 8 -17.96 14.85 -45.77
N PRO A 9 -16.99 15.56 -45.14
CA PRO A 9 -16.58 15.26 -43.78
C PRO A 9 -17.66 15.71 -42.79
N TRP A 10 -18.13 14.77 -41.97
CA TRP A 10 -18.97 15.05 -40.81
C TRP A 10 -18.21 15.97 -39.85
N ARG A 11 -18.79 17.12 -39.49
CA ARG A 11 -18.23 18.00 -38.45
C ARG A 11 -19.18 18.05 -37.28
N LEU A 12 -18.75 17.50 -36.15
CA LEU A 12 -19.44 17.62 -34.86
C LEU A 12 -19.19 19.04 -34.33
N PHE A 13 -20.25 19.83 -34.16
CA PHE A 13 -20.20 21.08 -33.42
C PHE A 13 -20.82 20.87 -32.04
N VAL A 14 -19.99 20.92 -31.00
CA VAL A 14 -20.46 20.89 -29.61
C VAL A 14 -20.70 22.33 -29.16
N TYR A 15 -21.97 22.70 -28.98
CA TYR A 15 -22.33 23.98 -28.36
C TYR A 15 -22.68 23.74 -26.88
N MET A 16 -21.97 24.40 -25.97
CA MET A 16 -22.43 24.54 -24.58
C MET A 16 -23.31 25.78 -24.47
N VAL A 17 -24.62 25.57 -24.32
CA VAL A 17 -25.56 26.65 -23.99
C VAL A 17 -25.72 26.70 -22.48
N ARG A 18 -25.17 27.74 -21.85
CA ARG A 18 -25.38 28.00 -20.41
C ARG A 18 -26.75 28.63 -20.22
N ARG A 19 -27.75 27.83 -19.84
CA ARG A 19 -29.01 28.38 -19.30
C ARG A 19 -28.79 28.70 -17.82
N VAL A 20 -28.86 29.98 -17.46
CA VAL A 20 -28.90 30.40 -16.06
C VAL A 20 -30.35 30.34 -15.61
N THR A 21 -30.71 29.28 -14.90
CA THR A 21 -31.91 29.22 -14.06
C THR A 21 -31.47 28.74 -12.68
N GLU A 22 -32.13 29.24 -11.64
CA GLU A 22 -31.69 29.25 -10.24
C GLU A 22 -31.44 27.88 -9.57
N ASN A 23 -31.67 26.76 -10.27
CA ASN A 23 -31.32 25.43 -9.79
C ASN A 23 -30.17 24.82 -10.62
N THR A 24 -29.09 24.49 -9.93
CA THR A 24 -27.84 23.85 -10.41
C THR A 24 -28.09 22.51 -11.10
N THR A 25 -28.45 22.55 -12.39
CA THR A 25 -28.44 21.38 -13.27
C THR A 25 -27.86 21.79 -14.62
N LEU A 26 -26.69 21.24 -14.95
CA LEU A 26 -26.02 21.43 -16.24
C LEU A 26 -26.69 20.52 -17.28
N HIS A 27 -27.43 21.10 -18.22
CA HIS A 27 -27.95 20.37 -19.37
C HIS A 27 -26.95 20.42 -20.52
N LEU A 28 -26.30 19.29 -20.82
CA LEU A 28 -25.55 19.10 -22.07
C LEU A 28 -26.55 18.77 -23.18
N VAL A 29 -26.75 19.71 -24.11
CA VAL A 29 -27.58 19.51 -25.29
C VAL A 29 -26.66 19.23 -26.47
N PHE A 30 -26.68 17.99 -26.96
CA PHE A 30 -26.01 17.62 -28.20
C PHE A 30 -26.96 17.90 -29.37
N VAL A 31 -26.62 18.88 -30.19
CA VAL A 31 -27.39 19.18 -31.41
C VAL A 31 -26.66 18.56 -32.60
N TRP A 32 -27.27 17.54 -33.19
CA TRP A 32 -26.80 16.97 -34.45
C TRP A 32 -27.49 17.72 -35.59
N THR A 33 -26.76 18.51 -36.37
CA THR A 33 -27.31 19.10 -37.60
C THR A 33 -26.69 18.42 -38.82
N THR A 34 -27.54 17.79 -39.63
CA THR A 34 -27.20 17.45 -41.00
C THR A 34 -27.64 18.63 -41.87
N SER A 35 -26.67 19.29 -42.52
CA SER A 35 -26.84 20.41 -43.46
C SER A 35 -26.80 21.84 -42.91
N ARG A 36 -26.00 22.68 -43.59
CA ARG A 36 -26.05 24.15 -43.53
C ARG A 36 -27.38 24.59 -44.15
N SER A 37 -28.38 24.88 -43.33
CA SER A 37 -29.54 25.67 -43.77
C SER A 37 -30.00 26.59 -42.66
N ARG A 38 -30.38 27.81 -43.06
CA ARG A 38 -30.71 28.96 -42.23
C ARG A 38 -31.68 28.60 -41.10
N TRP A 39 -31.42 29.19 -39.93
CA TRP A 39 -32.30 29.17 -38.77
C TRP A 39 -33.66 29.80 -39.12
N ALA A 40 -34.65 28.96 -39.39
CA ALA A 40 -36.05 29.29 -39.23
C ALA A 40 -36.57 28.46 -38.05
N ALA A 41 -37.02 29.14 -37.00
CA ALA A 41 -37.61 28.54 -35.81
C ALA A 41 -38.97 27.93 -36.18
N HIS A 42 -38.95 26.72 -36.73
CA HIS A 42 -40.11 25.83 -36.74
C HIS A 42 -39.93 24.81 -35.63
N PHE A 43 -40.73 24.97 -34.56
CA PHE A 43 -41.00 23.90 -33.61
C PHE A 43 -41.56 22.70 -34.38
N LEU A 44 -40.74 21.68 -34.59
CA LEU A 44 -41.19 20.40 -35.12
C LEU A 44 -42.09 19.72 -34.06
N PRO A 45 -43.21 19.12 -34.48
CA PRO A 45 -44.06 18.34 -33.58
C PRO A 45 -43.30 17.08 -33.17
N SER A 46 -43.35 16.77 -31.87
CA SER A 46 -42.86 15.58 -31.17
C SER A 46 -42.55 14.36 -32.05
N SER A 47 -41.43 14.39 -32.77
CA SER A 47 -40.91 13.21 -33.45
C SER A 47 -40.39 12.30 -32.37
N ILE A 48 -41.03 11.15 -32.21
CA ILE A 48 -40.57 10.04 -31.37
C ILE A 48 -39.10 9.81 -31.75
N ILE A 49 -38.19 10.25 -30.88
CA ILE A 49 -36.76 9.96 -31.04
C ILE A 49 -36.68 8.44 -30.97
N ASP A 50 -36.40 7.81 -32.11
CA ASP A 50 -36.26 6.37 -32.18
C ASP A 50 -35.23 5.93 -31.13
N MET A 51 -35.61 4.95 -30.30
CA MET A 51 -34.83 4.49 -29.16
C MET A 51 -33.43 4.03 -29.59
N ASN A 52 -33.30 3.60 -30.85
CA ASN A 52 -32.02 3.25 -31.48
C ASN A 52 -31.08 4.45 -31.68
N THR A 53 -31.60 5.64 -31.97
CA THR A 53 -30.77 6.84 -32.15
C THR A 53 -30.18 7.29 -30.82
N PHE A 54 -30.95 7.17 -29.73
CA PHE A 54 -30.48 7.48 -28.39
C PHE A 54 -29.40 6.50 -27.90
N THR A 55 -29.54 5.21 -28.19
CA THR A 55 -28.50 4.23 -27.85
C THR A 55 -27.21 4.47 -28.63
N HIS A 56 -27.27 4.79 -29.93
CA HIS A 56 -26.08 5.14 -30.71
C HIS A 56 -25.36 6.39 -30.17
N ALA A 57 -26.11 7.45 -29.82
CA ALA A 57 -25.52 8.65 -29.22
C ALA A 57 -24.84 8.37 -27.87
N LYS A 58 -25.43 7.48 -27.05
CA LYS A 58 -24.83 7.06 -25.78
C LYS A 58 -23.52 6.30 -25.97
N HIS A 59 -23.46 5.38 -26.94
CA HIS A 59 -22.22 4.66 -27.25
C HIS A 59 -21.14 5.60 -27.79
N ALA A 60 -21.48 6.47 -28.75
CA ALA A 60 -20.53 7.45 -29.29
C ALA A 60 -19.97 8.41 -28.21
N ALA A 61 -20.81 8.83 -27.25
CA ALA A 61 -20.35 9.64 -26.13
C ALA A 61 -19.43 8.85 -25.18
N ALA A 62 -19.71 7.57 -24.96
CA ALA A 62 -18.84 6.70 -24.16
C ALA A 62 -17.48 6.49 -24.85
N ASP A 63 -17.48 6.24 -26.15
CA ASP A 63 -16.27 6.07 -26.96
C ASP A 63 -15.40 7.34 -26.93
N PHE A 64 -16.01 8.52 -27.12
CA PHE A 64 -15.30 9.80 -27.05
C PHE A 64 -14.70 10.07 -25.65
N LEU A 65 -15.44 9.75 -24.59
CA LEU A 65 -14.92 9.88 -23.22
C LEU A 65 -13.77 8.90 -22.96
N GLN A 66 -13.83 7.70 -23.54
CA GLN A 66 -12.75 6.73 -23.47
C GLN A 66 -11.51 7.21 -24.22
N GLU A 67 -11.65 7.76 -25.43
CA GLU A 67 -10.54 8.36 -26.18
C GLU A 67 -9.89 9.52 -25.41
N LEU A 68 -10.69 10.41 -24.83
CA LEU A 68 -10.17 11.50 -23.98
C LEU A 68 -9.42 10.97 -22.76
N LYS A 69 -9.93 9.91 -22.13
CA LYS A 69 -9.27 9.27 -20.98
C LYS A 69 -7.92 8.65 -21.40
N LEU A 70 -7.88 7.98 -22.55
CA LEU A 70 -6.66 7.38 -23.09
C LEU A 70 -5.61 8.45 -23.43
N GLY A 71 -6.02 9.54 -24.10
CA GLY A 71 -5.12 10.65 -24.41
C GLY A 71 -4.59 11.36 -23.16
N ALA A 72 -5.42 11.54 -22.13
CA ALA A 72 -4.97 12.09 -20.85
C ALA A 72 -3.97 11.16 -20.13
N MET A 73 -4.22 9.85 -20.18
CA MET A 73 -3.33 8.85 -19.60
C MET A 73 -1.96 8.84 -20.29
N GLU A 74 -1.94 8.89 -21.63
CA GLU A 74 -0.70 8.94 -22.40
C GLU A 74 0.16 10.15 -22.03
N VAL A 75 -0.45 11.33 -21.86
CA VAL A 75 0.24 12.53 -21.39
C VAL A 75 0.83 12.33 -19.99
N LEU A 76 0.08 11.73 -19.06
CA LEU A 76 0.57 11.46 -17.70
C LEU A 76 1.71 10.43 -17.69
N LEU A 77 1.64 9.39 -18.52
CA LEU A 77 2.69 8.38 -18.65
C LEU A 77 3.96 8.94 -19.25
N ASN A 78 3.86 9.78 -20.29
CA ASN A 78 4.99 10.51 -20.85
C ASN A 78 5.63 11.46 -19.82
N GLN A 79 4.80 12.11 -19.00
CA GLN A 79 5.27 12.94 -17.89
C GLN A 79 5.98 12.09 -16.83
N LEU A 80 5.42 10.93 -16.46
CA LEU A 80 6.03 10.01 -15.50
C LEU A 80 7.40 9.54 -16.02
N GLN A 81 7.47 9.05 -17.25
CA GLN A 81 8.73 8.62 -17.88
C GLN A 81 9.78 9.74 -17.89
N THR A 82 9.37 10.97 -18.22
CA THR A 82 10.26 12.14 -18.18
C THR A 82 10.78 12.43 -16.78
N GLN A 83 9.91 12.41 -15.76
CA GLN A 83 10.33 12.60 -14.36
C GLN A 83 11.22 11.46 -13.86
N THR A 84 10.91 10.21 -14.22
CA THR A 84 11.74 9.07 -13.84
C THR A 84 13.11 9.13 -14.50
N HIS A 85 13.22 9.60 -15.74
CA HIS A 85 14.51 9.83 -16.39
C HIS A 85 15.35 10.90 -15.67
N ARG A 86 14.72 12.00 -15.23
CA ARG A 86 15.40 13.03 -14.43
C ARG A 86 15.86 12.50 -13.08
N LEU A 87 15.00 11.73 -12.40
CA LEU A 87 15.35 11.06 -11.15
C LEU A 87 16.54 10.11 -11.36
N LEU A 88 16.51 9.27 -12.40
CA LEU A 88 17.62 8.39 -12.75
C LEU A 88 18.92 9.18 -12.93
N HIS A 89 18.88 10.25 -13.71
CA HIS A 89 20.06 11.11 -13.90
C HIS A 89 20.56 11.70 -12.58
N ALA A 90 19.68 12.22 -11.71
CA ALA A 90 20.05 12.75 -10.41
C ALA A 90 20.68 11.68 -9.49
N LEU A 91 20.16 10.45 -9.50
CA LEU A 91 20.71 9.34 -8.71
C LEU A 91 22.10 8.89 -9.19
N LEU A 92 22.41 9.10 -10.47
CA LEU A 92 23.72 8.79 -11.05
C LEU A 92 24.78 9.86 -10.76
N GLN A 93 24.40 11.08 -10.34
CA GLN A 93 25.33 12.16 -10.01
C GLN A 93 26.12 11.97 -8.69
N GLY A 94 25.89 10.89 -7.95
CA GLY A 94 26.61 10.55 -6.72
C GLY A 94 25.91 11.00 -5.42
N PRO A 95 26.47 10.68 -4.24
CA PRO A 95 25.78 10.86 -2.95
C PRO A 95 25.68 12.33 -2.47
N GLU A 96 26.50 13.23 -3.01
CA GLU A 96 26.49 14.64 -2.62
C GLU A 96 25.28 15.41 -3.18
N SER A 97 24.67 14.93 -4.26
CA SER A 97 23.50 15.54 -4.88
C SER A 97 22.17 15.11 -4.25
N TRP A 98 22.18 14.64 -3.00
CA TRP A 98 20.99 14.11 -2.30
C TRP A 98 19.79 15.05 -2.30
N ARG A 99 19.99 16.37 -2.25
CA ARG A 99 18.89 17.35 -2.31
C ARG A 99 18.18 17.30 -3.67
N LEU A 100 18.95 17.26 -4.76
CA LEU A 100 18.43 17.11 -6.11
C LEU A 100 17.74 15.76 -6.26
N GLN A 101 18.35 14.69 -5.75
CA GLN A 101 17.76 13.35 -5.77
C GLN A 101 16.39 13.31 -5.07
N LEU A 102 16.26 13.94 -3.90
CA LEU A 102 14.99 14.04 -3.19
C LEU A 102 13.97 14.94 -3.88
N GLN A 103 14.43 15.99 -4.56
CA GLN A 103 13.55 16.87 -5.35
C GLN A 103 12.96 16.11 -6.54
N GLU A 104 13.79 15.42 -7.32
CA GLU A 104 13.31 14.62 -8.47
C GLU A 104 12.46 13.44 -8.01
N LEU A 105 12.77 12.83 -6.85
CA LEU A 105 11.96 11.78 -6.26
C LEU A 105 10.56 12.29 -5.92
N ALA A 106 10.45 13.47 -5.28
CA ALA A 106 9.17 14.11 -5.01
C ALA A 106 8.42 14.48 -6.30
N GLY A 107 9.14 14.84 -7.36
CA GLY A 107 8.56 15.06 -8.69
C GLY A 107 7.86 13.82 -9.24
N VAL A 108 8.51 12.65 -9.16
CA VAL A 108 7.90 11.36 -9.56
C VAL A 108 6.67 11.05 -8.70
N GLN A 109 6.76 11.21 -7.38
CA GLN A 109 5.62 10.97 -6.47
C GLN A 109 4.42 11.87 -6.80
N SER A 110 4.64 13.15 -7.10
CA SER A 110 3.57 14.07 -7.49
C SER A 110 2.87 13.67 -8.79
N VAL A 111 3.60 13.10 -9.74
CA VAL A 111 2.99 12.57 -10.98
C VAL A 111 2.17 11.32 -10.67
N LEU A 112 2.69 10.42 -9.84
CA LEU A 112 1.97 9.23 -9.41
C LEU A 112 0.67 9.55 -8.66
N ASP A 113 0.66 10.56 -7.79
CA ASP A 113 -0.58 11.03 -7.14
C ASP A 113 -1.64 11.48 -8.14
N THR A 114 -1.22 12.02 -9.30
CA THR A 114 -2.13 12.42 -10.38
C THR A 114 -2.62 11.19 -11.14
N VAL A 115 -1.73 10.21 -11.37
CA VAL A 115 -2.03 8.95 -12.05
C VAL A 115 -3.00 8.08 -11.24
N ASP A 116 -2.87 8.02 -9.91
CA ASP A 116 -3.72 7.19 -9.03
C ASP A 116 -5.21 7.50 -9.15
N ASN A 117 -5.53 8.78 -9.35
CA ASN A 117 -6.90 9.23 -9.56
C ASN A 117 -7.50 8.79 -10.92
N THR A 118 -6.70 8.17 -11.80
CA THR A 118 -7.08 7.84 -13.18
C THR A 118 -6.88 6.36 -13.54
N VAL A 119 -5.94 5.68 -12.89
CA VAL A 119 -5.52 4.30 -13.17
C VAL A 119 -6.22 3.32 -12.23
N HIS A 120 -7.04 2.44 -12.79
CA HIS A 120 -7.63 1.32 -12.05
C HIS A 120 -7.43 -0.04 -12.74
N ASP A 121 -7.00 -0.08 -14.00
CA ASP A 121 -6.75 -1.31 -14.75
C ASP A 121 -5.33 -1.85 -14.56
N VAL A 122 -5.16 -3.15 -14.82
CA VAL A 122 -3.91 -3.90 -14.61
C VAL A 122 -2.82 -3.47 -15.60
N ASP A 123 -3.17 -3.17 -16.84
CA ASP A 123 -2.22 -2.82 -17.91
C ASP A 123 -1.53 -1.48 -17.62
N SER A 124 -2.29 -0.49 -17.14
CA SER A 124 -1.76 0.80 -16.73
C SER A 124 -0.78 0.67 -15.56
N LYS A 125 -1.05 -0.22 -14.59
CA LYS A 125 -0.12 -0.49 -13.47
C LYS A 125 1.19 -1.12 -13.97
N ALA A 126 1.12 -2.00 -14.96
CA ALA A 126 2.31 -2.59 -15.58
C ALA A 126 3.15 -1.55 -16.31
N ILE A 127 2.51 -0.60 -17.03
CA ILE A 127 3.22 0.50 -17.68
C ILE A 127 3.90 1.39 -16.64
N VAL A 128 3.20 1.77 -15.56
CA VAL A 128 3.79 2.54 -14.44
C VAL A 128 5.02 1.82 -13.87
N ALA A 129 4.92 0.51 -13.61
CA ALA A 129 6.04 -0.28 -13.12
C ALA A 129 7.23 -0.27 -14.09
N SER A 130 6.97 -0.41 -15.40
CA SER A 130 8.01 -0.37 -16.43
C SER A 130 8.74 0.97 -16.51
N CYS A 131 8.01 2.08 -16.33
CA CYS A 131 8.60 3.42 -16.26
C CYS A 131 9.53 3.57 -15.05
N LEU A 132 9.17 2.98 -13.91
CA LEU A 132 9.91 3.10 -12.64
C LEU A 132 11.14 2.18 -12.55
N LEU A 133 11.12 1.03 -13.25
CA LEU A 133 12.16 -0.01 -13.17
C LEU A 133 13.62 0.50 -13.34
N PRO A 134 13.95 1.43 -14.25
CA PRO A 134 15.31 1.94 -14.39
C PRO A 134 15.90 2.55 -13.11
N VAL A 135 15.06 3.00 -12.18
CA VAL A 135 15.47 3.60 -10.90
C VAL A 135 15.69 2.56 -9.79
N ALA A 136 15.27 1.30 -9.97
CA ALA A 136 15.29 0.26 -8.93
C ALA A 136 16.69 0.02 -8.35
N THR A 137 17.72 -0.07 -9.19
CA THR A 137 19.10 -0.25 -8.72
C THR A 137 19.65 1.00 -8.05
N PRO A 138 19.64 2.20 -8.67
CA PRO A 138 20.26 3.37 -8.08
C PRO A 138 19.57 3.90 -6.82
N ILE A 139 18.25 3.69 -6.65
CA ILE A 139 17.53 4.14 -5.44
C ILE A 139 17.97 3.39 -4.17
N THR A 140 18.57 2.20 -4.30
CA THR A 140 19.13 1.44 -3.17
C THR A 140 20.15 2.24 -2.37
N LYS A 141 20.89 3.14 -3.03
CA LYS A 141 21.85 4.06 -2.39
C LYS A 141 21.16 5.08 -1.48
N LEU A 142 19.96 5.52 -1.83
CA LEU A 142 19.17 6.42 -0.98
C LEU A 142 18.59 5.68 0.23
N ILE A 143 18.10 4.46 0.01
CA ILE A 143 17.60 3.58 1.09
C ILE A 143 18.71 3.34 2.12
N ALA A 144 19.93 3.10 1.65
CA ALA A 144 21.12 2.87 2.47
C ALA A 144 21.82 4.15 2.94
N SER A 145 21.24 5.35 2.73
CA SER A 145 21.87 6.60 3.14
C SER A 145 22.04 6.66 4.66
N ASP A 146 23.14 7.27 5.10
CA ASP A 146 23.39 7.65 6.50
C ASP A 146 22.57 8.86 6.96
N ARG A 147 21.92 9.57 6.03
CA ARG A 147 21.00 10.67 6.30
C ARG A 147 19.58 10.11 6.47
N SER A 148 19.05 10.21 7.68
CA SER A 148 17.73 9.65 8.03
C SER A 148 16.59 10.23 7.20
N GLU A 149 16.67 11.51 6.83
CA GLU A 149 15.68 12.15 5.96
C GLU A 149 15.69 11.56 4.54
N VAL A 150 16.86 11.21 4.01
CA VAL A 150 17.03 10.64 2.68
C VAL A 150 16.48 9.23 2.65
N ALA A 151 16.92 8.38 3.58
CA ALA A 151 16.45 7.00 3.70
C ALA A 151 14.93 6.94 3.93
N LYS A 152 14.39 7.79 4.81
CA LYS A 152 12.94 7.84 5.08
C LYS A 152 12.14 8.23 3.84
N LYS A 153 12.56 9.26 3.10
CA LYS A 153 11.87 9.68 1.87
C LYS A 153 11.99 8.63 0.76
N ALA A 154 13.15 8.00 0.62
CA ALA A 154 13.35 6.92 -0.35
C ALA A 154 12.43 5.72 -0.07
N CYS A 155 12.41 5.24 1.19
CA CYS A 155 11.50 4.17 1.59
C CYS A 155 10.02 4.54 1.37
N GLY A 156 9.62 5.77 1.70
CA GLY A 156 8.25 6.25 1.47
C GLY A 156 7.89 6.28 -0.02
N ALA A 157 8.78 6.75 -0.88
CA ALA A 157 8.55 6.76 -2.33
C ALA A 157 8.48 5.35 -2.92
N VAL A 158 9.38 4.45 -2.51
CA VAL A 158 9.36 3.05 -2.95
C VAL A 158 8.07 2.34 -2.52
N ALA A 159 7.55 2.63 -1.31
CA ALA A 159 6.26 2.10 -0.87
C ALA A 159 5.12 2.59 -1.76
N GLN A 160 5.09 3.88 -2.09
CA GLN A 160 4.11 4.44 -3.03
C GLN A 160 4.24 3.83 -4.43
N PHE A 161 5.46 3.61 -4.91
CA PHE A 161 5.70 2.96 -6.21
C PHE A 161 5.07 1.57 -6.24
N ALA A 162 5.20 0.82 -5.14
CA ALA A 162 4.61 -0.50 -4.99
C ALA A 162 3.07 -0.45 -5.00
N GLU A 163 2.46 0.49 -4.26
CA GLU A 163 0.99 0.66 -4.23
C GLU A 163 0.42 0.97 -5.61
N MET A 164 1.10 1.87 -6.35
CA MET A 164 0.72 2.28 -7.70
C MET A 164 0.85 1.16 -8.73
N SER A 165 1.89 0.34 -8.59
CA SER A 165 2.24 -0.71 -9.56
C SER A 165 1.63 -2.07 -9.22
N GLY A 166 1.20 -2.28 -7.96
CA GLY A 166 0.69 -3.56 -7.47
C GLY A 166 1.64 -4.73 -7.76
N THR A 167 1.10 -5.80 -8.33
CA THR A 167 1.87 -7.02 -8.64
C THR A 167 2.93 -6.79 -9.71
N ALA A 168 2.74 -5.83 -10.62
CA ALA A 168 3.73 -5.50 -11.64
C ALA A 168 5.02 -4.88 -11.06
N PHE A 169 5.00 -4.48 -9.79
CA PHE A 169 6.17 -3.97 -9.08
C PHE A 169 7.23 -5.04 -8.78
N ALA A 170 6.93 -6.33 -8.95
CA ALA A 170 7.80 -7.43 -8.53
C ALA A 170 9.27 -7.30 -8.99
N PRO A 171 9.58 -6.98 -10.27
CA PRO A 171 10.98 -6.84 -10.71
C PRO A 171 11.71 -5.68 -10.02
N PHE A 172 11.00 -4.61 -9.64
CA PHE A 172 11.58 -3.52 -8.87
C PHE A 172 11.82 -3.97 -7.42
N ALA A 173 10.83 -4.63 -6.82
CA ALA A 173 10.90 -5.15 -5.45
C ALA A 173 12.12 -6.07 -5.28
N ASP A 174 12.32 -7.03 -6.19
CA ASP A 174 13.43 -7.98 -6.20
C ASP A 174 14.81 -7.29 -6.03
N VAL A 175 14.97 -6.13 -6.66
CA VAL A 175 16.22 -5.33 -6.60
C VAL A 175 16.38 -4.62 -5.25
N VAL A 176 15.31 -4.10 -4.66
CA VAL A 176 15.40 -3.25 -3.45
C VAL A 176 15.30 -4.03 -2.13
N LEU A 177 14.79 -5.26 -2.14
CA LEU A 177 14.64 -6.11 -0.95
C LEU A 177 15.90 -6.19 -0.07
N PRO A 178 17.11 -6.46 -0.61
CA PRO A 178 18.32 -6.55 0.21
C PRO A 178 18.62 -5.25 0.97
N SER A 179 18.44 -4.09 0.31
CA SER A 179 18.67 -2.78 0.91
C SER A 179 17.65 -2.46 2.00
N LEU A 180 16.38 -2.83 1.81
CA LEU A 180 15.34 -2.66 2.82
C LEU A 180 15.63 -3.49 4.08
N VAL A 181 16.01 -4.76 3.90
CA VAL A 181 16.41 -5.64 5.02
C VAL A 181 17.65 -5.09 5.74
N SER A 182 18.58 -4.47 5.01
CA SER A 182 19.79 -3.87 5.61
C SER A 182 19.51 -2.69 6.55
N THR A 183 18.30 -2.12 6.53
CA THR A 183 17.92 -1.05 7.46
C THR A 183 17.61 -1.58 8.87
N ALA A 184 17.25 -2.86 9.01
CA ALA A 184 16.83 -3.47 10.28
C ALA A 184 17.88 -3.42 11.41
N PRO A 185 19.19 -3.67 11.19
CA PRO A 185 20.19 -3.56 12.25
C PRO A 185 20.59 -2.13 12.62
N ASN A 186 20.05 -1.10 11.95
CA ASN A 186 20.40 0.29 12.24
C ASN A 186 19.96 0.67 13.67
N LYS A 187 20.86 1.26 14.46
CA LYS A 187 20.54 1.63 15.86
C LYS A 187 19.51 2.76 15.95
N VAL A 188 19.47 3.63 14.95
CA VAL A 188 18.54 4.75 14.89
C VAL A 188 17.18 4.25 14.39
N GLN A 189 16.16 4.37 15.25
CA GLN A 189 14.82 3.83 15.01
C GLN A 189 14.19 4.31 13.69
N VAL A 190 14.45 5.54 13.27
CA VAL A 190 13.87 6.12 12.05
C VAL A 190 14.21 5.29 10.80
N PHE A 191 15.44 4.81 10.66
CA PHE A 191 15.82 3.96 9.51
C PHE A 191 15.10 2.60 9.56
N ARG A 192 15.14 1.95 10.72
CA ARG A 192 14.51 0.64 10.93
C ARG A 192 13.03 0.67 10.60
N GLN A 193 12.33 1.69 11.13
CA GLN A 193 10.90 1.83 10.94
C GLN A 193 10.57 2.14 9.48
N ALA A 194 11.31 3.06 8.85
CA ALA A 194 11.08 3.40 7.45
C ALA A 194 11.25 2.19 6.51
N GLY A 195 12.31 1.40 6.69
CA GLY A 195 12.54 0.20 5.90
C GLY A 195 11.52 -0.91 6.20
N LYS A 196 11.14 -1.10 7.47
CA LYS A 196 10.10 -2.05 7.86
C LYS A 196 8.74 -1.70 7.25
N ASP A 197 8.32 -0.44 7.33
CA ASP A 197 7.03 0.02 6.80
C ASP A 197 7.00 -0.16 5.28
N CYS A 198 8.06 0.28 4.60
CA CYS A 198 8.20 0.11 3.15
C CYS A 198 8.13 -1.36 2.73
N LEU A 199 8.91 -2.22 3.38
CA LEU A 199 8.92 -3.65 3.08
C LEU A 199 7.57 -4.33 3.37
N THR A 200 6.86 -3.89 4.40
CA THR A 200 5.52 -4.39 4.72
C THR A 200 4.52 -4.00 3.64
N THR A 201 4.56 -2.74 3.15
CA THR A 201 3.75 -2.31 2.01
C THR A 201 4.05 -3.16 0.79
N ILE A 202 5.33 -3.32 0.42
CA ILE A 202 5.74 -4.15 -0.73
C ILE A 202 5.21 -5.58 -0.59
N SER A 203 5.42 -6.24 0.55
CA SER A 203 4.93 -7.60 0.80
C SER A 203 3.40 -7.71 0.76
N THR A 204 2.67 -6.61 0.92
CA THR A 204 1.20 -6.59 0.86
C THR A 204 0.69 -6.43 -0.57
N VAL A 205 1.36 -5.60 -1.39
CA VAL A 205 0.83 -5.20 -2.71
C VAL A 205 1.57 -5.83 -3.89
N SER A 206 2.81 -6.30 -3.68
CA SER A 206 3.70 -6.82 -4.71
C SER A 206 4.11 -8.25 -4.41
N LYS A 207 4.25 -9.05 -5.48
CA LYS A 207 4.54 -10.49 -5.43
C LYS A 207 5.96 -10.74 -5.95
N TYR A 208 6.95 -10.35 -5.15
CA TYR A 208 8.37 -10.53 -5.47
C TYR A 208 8.82 -12.00 -5.39
N ASP A 209 10.03 -12.31 -5.87
CA ASP A 209 10.55 -13.68 -5.81
C ASP A 209 10.87 -14.10 -4.37
N MET A 210 10.13 -15.08 -3.85
CA MET A 210 10.30 -15.61 -2.50
C MET A 210 11.69 -16.22 -2.26
N LYS A 211 12.38 -16.69 -3.31
CA LYS A 211 13.76 -17.18 -3.20
C LYS A 211 14.70 -16.09 -2.72
N ILE A 212 14.45 -14.82 -3.06
CA ILE A 212 15.25 -13.69 -2.59
C ILE A 212 15.09 -13.57 -1.08
N LEU A 213 13.87 -13.56 -0.56
CA LEU A 213 13.60 -13.46 0.89
C LEU A 213 14.22 -14.64 1.67
N VAL A 214 14.11 -15.86 1.14
CA VAL A 214 14.73 -17.06 1.71
C VAL A 214 16.26 -16.98 1.67
N SER A 215 16.84 -16.46 0.59
CA SER A 215 18.29 -16.26 0.48
C SER A 215 18.79 -15.22 1.49
N LEU A 216 18.04 -14.14 1.70
CA LEU A 216 18.35 -13.11 2.69
C LEU A 216 18.31 -13.68 4.10
N TRP A 217 17.37 -14.59 4.41
CA TRP A 217 17.36 -15.30 5.69
C TRP A 217 18.66 -16.07 5.92
N ARG A 218 19.08 -16.88 4.94
CA ARG A 218 20.30 -17.70 5.03
C ARG A 218 21.57 -16.86 5.20
N GLN A 219 21.59 -15.66 4.62
CA GLN A 219 22.74 -14.76 4.66
C GLN A 219 22.73 -13.79 5.86
N SER A 220 21.60 -13.65 6.55
CA SER A 220 21.40 -12.64 7.60
C SER A 220 22.13 -12.98 8.90
N ARG A 221 23.17 -12.20 9.22
CA ARG A 221 23.94 -12.36 10.46
C ARG A 221 23.32 -11.66 11.67
N THR A 222 22.52 -10.62 11.45
CA THR A 222 21.90 -9.83 12.52
C THR A 222 20.52 -10.37 12.87
N SER A 223 20.21 -10.38 14.17
CA SER A 223 18.91 -10.86 14.66
C SER A 223 17.75 -9.96 14.25
N GLU A 224 18.01 -8.67 14.06
CA GLU A 224 17.07 -7.66 13.63
C GLU A 224 16.62 -7.90 12.19
N ALA A 225 17.57 -8.19 11.28
CA ALA A 225 17.25 -8.55 9.89
C ALA A 225 16.49 -9.87 9.82
N ARG A 226 16.93 -10.88 10.58
CA ARG A 226 16.22 -12.17 10.68
C ARG A 226 14.79 -12.02 11.19
N CYS A 227 14.58 -11.22 12.24
CA CYS A 227 13.24 -10.91 12.73
C CYS A 227 12.37 -10.21 11.66
N LEU A 228 12.92 -9.19 10.98
CA LEU A 228 12.19 -8.49 9.93
C LEU A 228 11.77 -9.43 8.80
N ILE A 229 12.67 -10.31 8.36
CA ILE A 229 12.38 -11.31 7.31
C ILE A 229 11.24 -12.24 7.74
N VAL A 230 11.28 -12.76 8.97
CA VAL A 230 10.22 -13.63 9.49
C VAL A 230 8.88 -12.90 9.59
N GLN A 231 8.89 -11.61 9.98
CA GLN A 231 7.68 -10.78 9.96
C GLN A 231 7.12 -10.62 8.54
N GLN A 232 7.98 -10.50 7.52
CA GLN A 232 7.51 -10.45 6.13
C GLN A 232 6.94 -11.80 5.67
N VAL A 233 7.52 -12.92 6.09
CA VAL A 233 6.92 -14.25 5.81
C VAL A 233 5.50 -14.32 6.35
N THR A 234 5.23 -13.83 7.57
CA THR A 234 3.85 -13.73 8.09
C THR A 234 2.93 -12.92 7.19
N THR A 235 3.37 -11.74 6.74
CA THR A 235 2.58 -10.88 5.83
C THR A 235 2.31 -11.57 4.50
N VAL A 236 3.35 -12.11 3.86
CA VAL A 236 3.25 -12.80 2.58
C VAL A 236 2.28 -13.98 2.66
N VAL A 237 2.42 -14.84 3.66
CA VAL A 237 1.57 -16.02 3.84
C VAL A 237 0.11 -15.64 4.06
N ARG A 238 -0.17 -14.52 4.74
CA ARG A 238 -1.56 -14.05 4.96
C ARG A 238 -2.18 -13.41 3.72
N VAL A 239 -1.39 -12.75 2.90
CA VAL A 239 -1.90 -11.88 1.82
C VAL A 239 -1.84 -12.54 0.45
N TRP A 240 -0.81 -13.33 0.17
CA TRP A 240 -0.61 -13.88 -1.17
C TRP A 240 -1.46 -15.13 -1.39
N PRO A 241 -1.97 -15.35 -2.62
CA PRO A 241 -2.64 -16.58 -2.99
C PRO A 241 -1.78 -17.81 -2.72
N LYS A 242 -2.38 -18.83 -2.10
CA LYS A 242 -1.74 -20.14 -1.83
C LYS A 242 -1.09 -20.77 -3.06
N SER A 243 -1.67 -20.60 -4.25
CA SER A 243 -1.16 -21.12 -5.51
C SER A 243 0.21 -20.56 -5.89
N GLU A 244 0.49 -19.30 -5.55
CA GLU A 244 1.76 -18.64 -5.86
C GLU A 244 2.85 -19.01 -4.86
N LEU A 245 2.46 -19.30 -3.62
CA LEU A 245 3.40 -19.74 -2.58
C LEU A 245 3.65 -21.25 -2.62
N ALA A 246 2.86 -22.02 -3.37
CA ALA A 246 2.91 -23.48 -3.38
C ALA A 246 4.29 -24.02 -3.76
N GLU A 247 4.95 -23.40 -4.75
CA GLU A 247 6.29 -23.81 -5.20
C GLU A 247 7.40 -23.52 -4.18
N HIS A 248 7.14 -22.60 -3.24
CA HIS A 248 8.09 -22.18 -2.20
C HIS A 248 7.74 -22.71 -0.81
N CYS A 249 6.70 -23.54 -0.71
CA CYS A 249 6.14 -24.01 0.56
C CYS A 249 7.21 -24.68 1.46
N ASP A 250 8.01 -25.57 0.89
CA ASP A 250 9.04 -26.29 1.64
C ASP A 250 10.22 -25.38 2.05
N ASP A 251 10.59 -24.41 1.20
CA ASP A 251 11.59 -23.39 1.53
C ASP A 251 11.14 -22.49 2.70
N VAL A 252 9.86 -22.08 2.69
CA VAL A 252 9.26 -21.29 3.78
C VAL A 252 9.21 -22.11 5.07
N LEU A 253 8.82 -23.39 5.01
CA LEU A 253 8.83 -24.27 6.18
C LEU A 253 10.25 -24.48 6.73
N LEU A 254 11.26 -24.63 5.87
CA LEU A 254 12.65 -24.73 6.28
C LEU A 254 13.12 -23.45 6.98
N LEU A 255 12.77 -22.28 6.44
CA LEU A 255 13.03 -20.98 7.05
C LEU A 255 12.40 -20.88 8.44
N LEU A 256 11.11 -21.21 8.58
CA LEU A 256 10.38 -21.13 9.86
C LEU A 256 10.91 -22.14 10.89
N SER A 257 11.32 -23.32 10.44
CA SER A 257 11.96 -24.35 11.29
C SER A 257 13.30 -23.87 11.86
N GLY A 258 14.07 -23.09 11.09
CA GLY A 258 15.26 -22.41 11.60
C GLY A 258 14.91 -21.24 12.54
N ALA A 259 13.92 -20.44 12.18
CA ALA A 259 13.54 -19.23 12.92
C ALA A 259 12.97 -19.52 14.32
N ILE A 260 12.19 -20.59 14.47
CA ILE A 260 11.65 -20.99 15.79
C ILE A 260 12.73 -21.48 16.76
N GLN A 261 13.93 -21.79 16.25
CA GLN A 261 15.11 -22.18 17.01
C GLN A 261 16.16 -21.05 17.10
N ASP A 262 15.84 -19.84 16.63
CA ASP A 262 16.79 -18.73 16.65
C ASP A 262 17.29 -18.46 18.08
N PRO A 263 18.59 -18.09 18.27
CA PRO A 263 19.11 -17.75 19.59
C PRO A 263 18.35 -16.60 20.29
N LYS A 264 17.76 -15.67 19.53
CA LYS A 264 17.08 -14.50 20.06
C LYS A 264 15.57 -14.71 20.17
N ASP A 265 15.03 -14.37 21.35
CA ASP A 265 13.62 -14.62 21.66
C ASP A 265 12.63 -13.88 20.77
N PHE A 266 12.93 -12.61 20.44
CA PHE A 266 12.04 -11.82 19.57
C PHE A 266 11.97 -12.37 18.13
N VAL A 267 13.01 -13.07 17.65
CA VAL A 267 12.96 -13.77 16.35
C VAL A 267 12.06 -15.00 16.47
N ARG A 268 12.20 -15.77 17.56
CA ARG A 268 11.31 -16.92 17.84
C ARG A 268 9.86 -16.49 18.01
N ALA A 269 9.60 -15.35 18.65
CA ALA A 269 8.26 -14.78 18.78
C ALA A 269 7.64 -14.47 17.41
N ALA A 270 8.39 -13.82 16.51
CA ALA A 270 7.95 -13.61 15.13
C ALA A 270 7.71 -14.95 14.40
N ALA A 271 8.55 -15.97 14.65
CA ALA A 271 8.39 -17.29 14.05
C ALA A 271 7.13 -18.03 14.55
N ARG A 272 6.76 -17.88 15.82
CA ARG A 272 5.51 -18.42 16.36
C ARG A 272 4.29 -17.84 15.66
N GLU A 273 4.27 -16.52 15.45
CA GLU A 273 3.19 -15.87 14.69
C GLU A 273 3.16 -16.36 13.24
N ALA A 274 4.33 -16.42 12.57
CA ALA A 274 4.45 -16.88 11.20
C ALA A 274 3.98 -18.33 11.02
N LEU A 275 4.32 -19.22 11.95
CA LEU A 275 3.87 -20.61 11.95
C LEU A 275 2.36 -20.73 12.12
N CYS A 276 1.74 -19.90 12.98
CA CYS A 276 0.28 -19.86 13.10
C CYS A 276 -0.38 -19.42 11.78
N ALA A 277 0.11 -18.34 11.16
CA ALA A 277 -0.39 -17.87 9.87
C ALA A 277 -0.22 -18.92 8.75
N PHE A 278 0.93 -19.62 8.75
CA PHE A 278 1.19 -20.71 7.82
C PHE A 278 0.22 -21.88 8.02
N ALA A 279 0.00 -22.29 9.26
CA ALA A 279 -0.92 -23.38 9.59
C ALA A 279 -2.37 -23.09 9.18
N GLU A 280 -2.79 -21.82 9.23
CA GLU A 280 -4.10 -21.38 8.74
C GLU A 280 -4.22 -21.48 7.21
N THR A 281 -3.13 -21.22 6.48
CA THR A 281 -3.10 -21.22 5.01
C THR A 281 -2.94 -22.62 4.40
N TRP A 282 -2.14 -23.49 5.04
CA TRP A 282 -1.93 -24.89 4.67
C TRP A 282 -2.45 -25.85 5.75
N SER A 283 -3.74 -25.78 6.02
CA SER A 283 -4.40 -26.64 7.02
C SER A 283 -4.25 -28.14 6.71
N GLU A 284 -4.11 -28.52 5.44
CA GLU A 284 -3.83 -29.89 5.02
C GLU A 284 -2.45 -30.40 5.46
N ARG A 285 -1.52 -29.50 5.79
CA ARG A 285 -0.17 -29.84 6.31
C ARG A 285 -0.07 -29.69 7.83
N MET A 286 -1.19 -29.55 8.55
CA MET A 286 -1.21 -29.28 9.99
C MET A 286 -0.36 -30.26 10.81
N ASP A 287 -0.39 -31.56 10.47
CA ASP A 287 0.39 -32.57 11.22
C ASP A 287 1.90 -32.35 11.11
N GLN A 288 2.38 -31.95 9.93
CA GLN A 288 3.77 -31.59 9.67
C GLN A 288 4.12 -30.30 10.43
N VAL A 289 3.29 -29.26 10.31
CA VAL A 289 3.52 -27.96 10.96
C VAL A 289 3.55 -28.09 12.49
N ALA A 290 2.68 -28.93 13.06
CA ALA A 290 2.63 -29.17 14.50
C ALA A 290 3.87 -29.88 15.06
N GLU A 291 4.70 -30.51 14.22
CA GLU A 291 5.98 -31.08 14.66
C GLU A 291 7.15 -30.08 14.66
N ILE A 292 7.04 -28.97 13.90
CA ILE A 292 8.13 -27.99 13.76
C ILE A 292 8.52 -27.34 15.09
N PRO A 293 7.59 -26.85 15.94
CA PRO A 293 7.98 -26.21 17.19
C PRO A 293 8.61 -27.20 18.17
N PRO A 294 9.83 -26.92 18.67
CA PRO A 294 10.44 -27.69 19.75
C PRO A 294 9.56 -27.67 21.01
N LEU A 295 9.67 -28.70 21.86
CA LEU A 295 8.86 -28.83 23.08
C LEU A 295 8.82 -27.55 23.95
N PRO A 296 9.93 -26.81 24.17
CA PRO A 296 9.89 -25.56 24.94
C PRO A 296 9.08 -24.43 24.29
N GLN A 297 8.91 -24.45 22.96
CA GLN A 297 8.17 -23.41 22.23
C GLN A 297 6.66 -23.70 22.16
N ARG A 298 6.24 -24.97 22.27
CA ARG A 298 4.82 -25.36 22.19
C ARG A 298 3.93 -24.65 23.22
N PRO A 299 4.29 -24.56 24.52
CA PRO A 299 3.49 -23.82 25.50
C PRO A 299 3.37 -22.32 25.19
N LEU A 300 4.42 -21.71 24.63
CA LEU A 300 4.42 -20.29 24.26
C LEU A 300 3.45 -20.02 23.11
N ILE A 301 3.44 -20.88 22.09
CA ILE A 301 2.46 -20.79 20.98
C ILE A 301 1.02 -20.89 21.53
N ILE A 302 0.78 -21.85 22.44
CA ILE A 302 -0.54 -22.06 23.04
C ILE A 302 -1.00 -20.82 23.85
N ALA A 303 -0.07 -20.16 24.54
CA ALA A 303 -0.35 -18.98 25.36
C ALA A 303 -0.56 -17.72 24.52
N GLU A 304 0.29 -17.49 23.52
CA GLU A 304 0.30 -16.26 22.70
C GLU A 304 -0.77 -16.27 21.60
N HIS A 305 -1.10 -17.46 21.06
CA HIS A 305 -2.00 -17.62 19.93
C HIS A 305 -3.12 -18.61 20.24
N ALA A 306 -3.86 -18.35 21.32
CA ALA A 306 -4.88 -19.27 21.86
C ALA A 306 -5.97 -19.67 20.85
N SER A 307 -6.28 -18.81 19.87
CA SER A 307 -7.29 -19.02 18.83
C SER A 307 -6.76 -19.67 17.54
N ALA A 308 -5.44 -19.81 17.38
CA ALA A 308 -4.86 -20.35 16.16
C ALA A 308 -5.13 -21.85 16.01
N GLN A 309 -5.31 -22.33 14.78
CA GLN A 309 -5.53 -23.76 14.51
C GLN A 309 -4.35 -24.63 14.98
N LEU A 310 -3.13 -24.11 14.86
CA LEU A 310 -1.91 -24.75 15.34
C LEU A 310 -1.99 -25.03 16.86
N THR A 311 -2.56 -24.12 17.65
CA THR A 311 -2.74 -24.30 19.08
C THR A 311 -3.64 -25.49 19.41
N ALA A 312 -4.72 -25.68 18.65
CA ALA A 312 -5.60 -26.84 18.83
C ALA A 312 -4.87 -28.16 18.51
N ALA A 313 -4.08 -28.19 17.42
CA ALA A 313 -3.28 -29.35 17.05
C ALA A 313 -2.22 -29.69 18.11
N LEU A 314 -1.52 -28.68 18.65
CA LEU A 314 -0.52 -28.87 19.69
C LEU A 314 -1.12 -29.40 21.00
N ARG A 315 -2.30 -28.90 21.41
CA ARG A 315 -3.02 -29.42 22.59
C ARG A 315 -3.41 -30.89 22.43
N LYS A 316 -3.91 -31.27 21.25
CA LYS A 316 -4.26 -32.68 20.94
C LYS A 316 -3.05 -33.60 21.07
N LYS A 317 -1.88 -33.17 20.58
CA LYS A 317 -0.62 -33.94 20.70
C LYS A 317 -0.13 -34.05 22.16
N GLN A 318 -0.27 -32.99 22.96
CA GLN A 318 0.08 -33.03 24.40
C GLN A 318 -0.79 -34.04 25.18
N MET A 319 -2.11 -34.05 24.96
CA MET A 319 -3.01 -34.99 25.63
C MET A 319 -2.71 -36.45 25.27
N SER A 320 -2.32 -36.69 24.02
CA SER A 320 -1.97 -38.03 23.54
C SER A 320 -0.67 -38.56 24.18
N ALA A 321 0.31 -37.68 24.43
CA ALA A 321 1.57 -38.06 25.08
C ALA A 321 1.40 -38.38 26.57
N THR A 322 0.56 -37.62 27.28
CA THR A 322 0.30 -37.83 28.72
C THR A 322 -0.50 -39.11 28.98
N SER A 323 -1.35 -39.55 28.06
CA SER A 323 -2.13 -40.79 28.19
C SER A 323 -1.29 -42.08 28.14
N VAL A 324 -0.07 -42.03 27.61
CA VAL A 324 0.82 -43.22 27.50
C VAL A 324 1.78 -43.31 28.70
N ALA A 325 1.94 -42.23 29.47
CA ALA A 325 2.67 -42.24 30.74
C ALA A 325 1.80 -42.89 31.84
N ARG A 326 1.80 -44.24 31.87
CA ARG A 326 1.22 -45.08 32.95
C ARG A 326 1.77 -44.65 34.33
N PRO A 327 0.99 -44.79 35.43
CA PRO A 327 1.35 -44.28 36.73
C PRO A 327 2.43 -45.16 37.36
N HIS A 328 3.66 -44.65 37.42
CA HIS A 328 4.63 -45.19 38.36
C HIS A 328 4.25 -44.71 39.77
N LEU A 329 3.80 -45.70 40.54
CA LEU A 329 3.67 -45.78 41.99
C LEU A 329 4.39 -44.67 42.79
N PRO A 330 3.73 -44.08 43.80
CA PRO A 330 4.38 -43.11 44.67
C PRO A 330 5.36 -43.85 45.59
N LEU A 331 6.66 -43.78 45.27
CA LEU A 331 7.69 -44.14 46.23
C LEU A 331 7.79 -43.01 47.27
N ARG A 332 6.90 -43.13 48.26
CA ARG A 332 6.92 -42.48 49.57
C ARG A 332 8.34 -42.53 50.14
N ARG A 333 9.13 -41.47 49.95
CA ARG A 333 10.35 -41.23 50.73
C ARG A 333 10.12 -40.06 51.66
N GLN A 334 10.06 -40.43 52.94
CA GLN A 334 9.72 -39.59 54.07
C GLN A 334 10.69 -38.41 54.23
N LEU A 335 10.12 -37.30 54.69
CA LEU A 335 10.83 -36.22 55.36
C LEU A 335 11.62 -36.74 56.56
N ARG A 336 12.83 -36.20 56.75
CA ARG A 336 13.49 -36.11 58.05
C ARG A 336 14.05 -34.69 58.22
N PRO A 337 13.68 -33.94 59.28
CA PRO A 337 14.20 -32.60 59.52
C PRO A 337 15.34 -32.55 60.56
N ALA A 338 16.09 -31.43 60.49
CA ALA A 338 16.95 -30.78 61.51
C ALA A 338 18.38 -31.33 61.73
N PRO A 339 19.34 -30.56 62.33
CA PRO A 339 19.32 -29.16 62.79
C PRO A 339 20.53 -28.28 62.32
N THR A 340 20.40 -26.97 62.50
CA THR A 340 21.47 -25.94 62.49
C THR A 340 22.45 -26.09 63.66
N PRO A 341 23.69 -25.58 63.55
CA PRO A 341 24.17 -24.63 64.56
C PRO A 341 24.99 -23.42 64.03
N ARG A 342 24.60 -22.26 64.55
CA ARG A 342 25.36 -21.11 65.08
C ARG A 342 26.89 -20.96 64.83
N ARG A 343 27.22 -19.78 64.28
CA ARG A 343 27.90 -18.60 64.91
C ARG A 343 29.46 -18.51 64.94
N ASP A 344 29.89 -17.25 64.74
CA ASP A 344 31.18 -16.57 64.97
C ASP A 344 32.27 -16.79 63.90
N GLY A 345 33.01 -15.80 63.40
CA GLY A 345 33.12 -14.37 63.66
C GLY A 345 34.41 -13.83 62.98
N ASN A 346 34.38 -12.56 62.54
CA ASN A 346 35.50 -11.65 62.27
C ASN A 346 36.68 -12.05 61.34
N LYS A 347 36.87 -11.29 60.25
CA LYS A 347 37.92 -10.22 60.20
C LYS A 347 37.86 -9.38 58.91
N THR A 348 38.43 -8.20 59.07
CA THR A 348 38.39 -6.92 58.35
C THR A 348 39.31 -6.78 57.13
N MET A 349 39.01 -5.71 56.36
CA MET A 349 39.85 -4.91 55.43
C MET A 349 39.98 -5.37 53.97
N SER A 350 39.42 -4.61 53.02
CA SER A 350 40.13 -3.51 52.34
C SER A 350 39.29 -2.94 51.18
N ALA A 351 39.59 -1.69 50.85
CA ALA A 351 38.85 -0.78 49.99
C ALA A 351 38.88 -1.10 48.49
N ALA A 352 37.80 -0.77 47.79
CA ALA A 352 37.84 -0.20 46.44
C ALA A 352 36.52 0.51 46.14
N THR A 353 36.61 1.84 46.02
CA THR A 353 35.55 2.75 45.59
C THR A 353 35.22 2.50 44.12
N VAL A 354 33.98 2.10 43.83
CA VAL A 354 33.38 2.20 42.49
C VAL A 354 31.97 2.76 42.64
N VAL A 355 31.72 3.88 41.98
CA VAL A 355 30.47 4.63 41.96
C VAL A 355 29.43 3.90 41.10
N PRO A 356 28.20 3.65 41.59
CA PRO A 356 27.07 3.41 40.72
C PRO A 356 26.12 4.62 40.72
N VAL A 357 25.83 5.13 39.54
CA VAL A 357 24.69 6.03 39.29
C VAL A 357 23.42 5.19 39.42
N VAL A 358 22.66 5.43 40.48
CA VAL A 358 21.30 4.89 40.67
C VAL A 358 20.31 6.01 40.39
N ILE A 359 19.46 5.77 39.40
CA ILE A 359 18.26 6.59 39.11
C ILE A 359 17.17 6.07 40.05
N SER A 360 16.79 6.89 41.03
CA SER A 360 15.63 6.65 41.89
C SER A 360 14.33 6.98 41.14
N ILE A 361 13.45 5.99 41.00
CA ILE A 361 12.02 6.22 40.71
C ILE A 361 11.27 5.90 41.99
N GLU A 362 10.60 6.92 42.51
CA GLU A 362 9.77 6.90 43.71
C GLU A 362 8.46 6.16 43.41
N LEU A 363 8.24 5.02 44.07
CA LEU A 363 6.97 4.31 44.11
C LEU A 363 6.36 4.50 45.50
N ALA A 364 5.26 5.23 45.56
CA ALA A 364 4.45 5.38 46.76
C ALA A 364 3.61 4.12 47.03
N PRO A 365 3.45 3.69 48.30
CA PRO A 365 2.56 2.59 48.66
C PRO A 365 1.18 3.11 49.09
N LYS A 366 0.12 2.39 48.73
CA LYS A 366 -1.16 2.46 49.46
C LYS A 366 -1.67 1.07 49.79
N SER A 367 -2.08 0.96 51.05
CA SER A 367 -2.43 -0.22 51.82
C SER A 367 -3.84 -0.76 51.52
N VAL A 368 -3.98 -2.03 51.89
CA VAL A 368 -5.14 -2.93 51.82
C VAL A 368 -6.26 -2.56 52.81
N ALA A 369 -7.53 -2.67 52.40
CA ALA A 369 -8.61 -3.38 53.13
C ALA A 369 -9.99 -3.30 52.41
N GLY A 370 -10.66 -4.46 52.26
CA GLY A 370 -12.12 -4.56 52.48
C GLY A 370 -13.06 -4.73 51.28
N SER A 371 -13.58 -5.95 51.13
CA SER A 371 -15.00 -6.32 50.86
C SER A 371 -15.68 -5.98 49.52
N SER A 372 -16.02 -7.05 48.80
CA SER A 372 -17.35 -7.42 48.24
C SER A 372 -18.24 -6.34 47.56
N CYS A 373 -18.75 -6.71 46.38
CA CYS A 373 -19.95 -6.18 45.67
C CYS A 373 -19.84 -5.05 44.62
N HIS A 374 -18.67 -4.71 44.03
CA HIS A 374 -18.62 -3.65 42.98
C HIS A 374 -18.01 -4.05 41.62
N ALA A 375 -17.68 -5.32 41.38
CA ALA A 375 -17.01 -5.74 40.15
C ALA A 375 -17.88 -5.69 38.87
N ALA A 376 -19.20 -5.63 39.00
CA ALA A 376 -20.11 -5.59 37.84
C ALA A 376 -20.31 -4.18 37.25
N GLU A 377 -20.11 -3.12 38.03
CA GLU A 377 -20.41 -1.74 37.61
C GLU A 377 -19.23 -1.08 36.88
N ALA A 378 -17.99 -1.49 37.21
CA ALA A 378 -16.78 -1.01 36.53
C ALA A 378 -16.66 -1.52 35.08
N GLN A 379 -17.28 -2.66 34.73
CA GLN A 379 -17.29 -3.18 33.35
C GLN A 379 -18.17 -2.34 32.42
N TRP A 380 -19.29 -1.77 32.90
CA TRP A 380 -20.18 -0.94 32.08
C TRP A 380 -19.56 0.40 31.67
N TRP A 381 -18.80 1.04 32.56
CA TRP A 381 -18.09 2.27 32.23
C TRP A 381 -16.93 2.05 31.25
N SER A 382 -16.27 0.88 31.29
CA SER A 382 -15.20 0.53 30.34
C SER A 382 -15.74 0.22 28.93
N LEU A 383 -16.91 -0.44 28.83
CA LEU A 383 -17.59 -0.72 27.57
C LEU A 383 -18.14 0.56 26.93
N GLY A 384 -18.76 1.45 27.72
CA GLY A 384 -19.22 2.75 27.25
C GLY A 384 -18.09 3.67 26.76
N ALA A 385 -16.95 3.68 27.44
CA ALA A 385 -15.76 4.44 27.01
C ALA A 385 -15.16 3.88 25.70
N SER A 386 -15.12 2.55 25.53
CA SER A 386 -14.62 1.93 24.30
C SER A 386 -15.54 2.17 23.10
N LEU A 387 -16.86 2.15 23.31
CA LEU A 387 -17.85 2.42 22.27
C LEU A 387 -17.82 3.90 21.85
N GLY A 388 -17.66 4.81 22.81
CA GLY A 388 -17.46 6.23 22.55
C GLY A 388 -16.20 6.49 21.71
N GLN A 389 -15.07 5.89 22.08
CA GLN A 389 -13.82 6.03 21.30
C GLN A 389 -13.94 5.42 19.89
N PHE A 390 -14.62 4.27 19.76
CA PHE A 390 -14.86 3.64 18.46
C PHE A 390 -15.74 4.49 17.55
N LEU A 391 -16.85 5.04 18.06
CA LEU A 391 -17.75 5.91 17.32
C LEU A 391 -17.06 7.22 16.92
N THR A 392 -16.28 7.83 17.81
CA THR A 392 -15.54 9.06 17.51
C THR A 392 -14.49 8.82 16.42
N THR A 393 -13.82 7.66 16.44
CA THR A 393 -12.83 7.29 15.41
C THR A 393 -13.50 7.00 14.06
N CYS A 394 -14.67 6.35 14.05
CA CYS A 394 -15.43 6.08 12.83
C CYS A 394 -15.96 7.37 12.19
N VAL A 395 -16.52 8.28 13.00
CA VAL A 395 -17.00 9.59 12.52
C VAL A 395 -15.85 10.44 11.98
N THR A 396 -14.69 10.42 12.65
CA THR A 396 -13.51 11.16 12.17
C THR A 396 -13.00 10.59 10.84
N LYS A 397 -12.93 9.27 10.69
CA LYS A 397 -12.54 8.62 9.42
C LYS A 397 -13.55 8.90 8.30
N ALA A 398 -14.84 8.82 8.59
CA ALA A 398 -15.90 9.12 7.63
C ALA A 398 -15.86 10.60 7.20
N TRP A 399 -15.63 11.53 8.14
CA TRP A 399 -15.48 12.95 7.85
C TRP A 399 -14.21 13.26 7.03
N CYS A 400 -13.09 12.61 7.34
CA CYS A 400 -11.87 12.71 6.52
C CYS A 400 -12.07 12.15 5.11
N ALA A 401 -12.80 11.04 4.96
CA ALA A 401 -13.15 10.48 3.66
C ALA A 401 -14.11 11.39 2.87
N LEU A 402 -15.12 11.97 3.51
CA LEU A 402 -16.03 12.93 2.89
C LEU A 402 -15.30 14.22 2.47
N ARG A 403 -14.39 14.71 3.31
CA ARG A 403 -13.57 15.89 3.01
C ARG A 403 -12.60 15.61 1.86
N SER A 404 -12.00 14.42 1.83
CA SER A 404 -11.15 13.96 0.71
C SER A 404 -11.96 13.86 -0.59
N ALA A 405 -13.14 13.24 -0.56
CA ALA A 405 -14.06 13.17 -1.70
C ALA A 405 -14.51 14.55 -2.18
N ALA A 406 -14.85 15.48 -1.28
CA ALA A 406 -15.21 16.84 -1.63
C ALA A 406 -14.03 17.61 -2.27
N THR A 407 -12.80 17.42 -1.77
CA THR A 407 -11.61 18.02 -2.40
C THR A 407 -11.30 17.39 -3.75
N SER A 408 -11.56 16.09 -3.93
CA SER A 408 -11.41 15.39 -5.22
C SER A 408 -12.42 15.89 -6.25
N VAL A 409 -13.70 16.05 -5.87
CA VAL A 409 -14.73 16.66 -6.73
C VAL A 409 -14.37 18.11 -7.08
N THR A 410 -13.88 18.90 -6.12
CA THR A 410 -13.49 20.29 -6.38
C THR A 410 -12.28 20.37 -7.32
N LYS A 411 -11.28 19.49 -7.15
CA LYS A 411 -10.14 19.37 -8.07
C LYS A 411 -10.59 18.90 -9.46
N ALA A 412 -11.48 17.91 -9.54
CA ALA A 412 -12.05 17.44 -10.80
C ALA A 412 -12.83 18.53 -11.53
N VAL A 413 -13.61 19.36 -10.81
CA VAL A 413 -14.31 20.52 -11.39
C VAL A 413 -13.32 21.59 -11.86
N VAL A 414 -12.24 21.84 -11.13
CA VAL A 414 -11.19 22.79 -11.55
C VAL A 414 -10.46 22.30 -12.80
N VAL A 415 -10.12 21.01 -12.86
CA VAL A 415 -9.49 20.35 -14.03
C VAL A 415 -10.45 20.37 -15.22
N ALA A 416 -11.72 20.00 -15.02
CA ALA A 416 -12.74 20.06 -16.07
C ALA A 416 -12.93 21.49 -16.59
N LYS A 417 -12.92 22.49 -15.70
CA LYS A 417 -13.00 23.92 -16.08
C LYS A 417 -11.76 24.35 -16.87
N THR A 418 -10.55 23.96 -16.46
CA THR A 418 -9.33 24.32 -17.20
C THR A 418 -9.26 23.63 -18.56
N MET A 419 -9.67 22.36 -18.65
CA MET A 419 -9.81 21.66 -19.93
C MET A 419 -10.83 22.36 -20.84
N LEU A 420 -11.98 22.78 -20.30
CA LEU A 420 -12.99 23.53 -21.04
C LEU A 420 -12.48 24.87 -21.60
N TRP A 421 -11.72 25.60 -20.81
CA TRP A 421 -11.10 26.87 -21.24
C TRP A 421 -10.05 26.64 -22.34
N SER A 422 -9.28 25.55 -22.25
CA SER A 422 -8.30 25.19 -23.27
C SER A 422 -8.97 24.81 -24.60
N VAL A 423 -10.04 24.01 -24.54
CA VAL A 423 -10.85 23.64 -25.71
C VAL A 423 -11.51 24.88 -26.33
N TYR A 424 -12.09 25.75 -25.51
CA TYR A 424 -12.69 27.01 -25.99
C TYR A 424 -11.65 27.90 -26.70
N GLY A 425 -10.45 28.04 -26.13
CA GLY A 425 -9.35 28.78 -26.74
C GLY A 425 -8.91 28.19 -28.10
N LEU A 426 -8.88 26.87 -28.21
CA LEU A 426 -8.56 26.19 -29.47
C LEU A 426 -9.63 26.43 -30.55
N VAL A 427 -10.91 26.28 -30.18
CA VAL A 427 -12.05 26.55 -31.08
C VAL A 427 -12.04 28.01 -31.56
N GLN A 428 -11.71 28.95 -30.68
CA GLN A 428 -11.65 30.37 -31.02
C GLN A 428 -10.51 30.69 -32.00
N ARG A 429 -9.36 30.02 -31.90
CA ARG A 429 -8.26 30.13 -32.87
C ARG A 429 -8.62 29.54 -34.24
N ILE A 430 -9.30 28.40 -34.26
CA ILE A 430 -9.78 27.77 -35.50
C ILE A 430 -10.81 28.68 -36.18
N TYR A 431 -11.73 29.27 -35.41
CA TYR A 431 -12.74 30.18 -35.94
C TYR A 431 -12.13 31.46 -36.52
N THR A 432 -11.17 32.08 -35.82
CA THR A 432 -10.46 33.27 -36.31
C THR A 432 -9.65 32.99 -37.57
N TRP A 433 -8.96 31.84 -37.62
CA TRP A 433 -8.25 31.41 -38.82
C TRP A 433 -9.20 31.20 -40.01
N ALA A 434 -10.34 30.52 -39.79
CA ALA A 434 -11.34 30.26 -40.84
C ALA A 434 -11.99 31.55 -41.39
N MET A 435 -12.21 32.55 -40.53
CA MET A 435 -12.74 33.85 -40.96
C MET A 435 -11.71 34.68 -41.73
N SER A 436 -10.42 34.57 -41.39
CA SER A 436 -9.35 35.25 -42.13
C SER A 436 -9.10 34.65 -43.52
N ALA A 437 -9.37 33.35 -43.70
CA ALA A 437 -9.15 32.66 -44.97
C ALA A 437 -10.26 32.91 -46.03
N ASN A 438 -11.36 33.58 -45.65
CA ASN A 438 -12.54 33.72 -46.50
C ASN A 438 -12.69 35.12 -47.13
N VAL A 439 -11.65 35.95 -47.10
CA VAL A 439 -11.67 37.35 -47.56
C VAL A 439 -11.07 37.54 -48.97
N ASP A 440 -10.34 36.56 -49.51
CA ASP A 440 -9.63 36.70 -50.79
C ASP A 440 -10.25 35.90 -51.96
N THR A 441 -11.55 36.07 -52.21
CA THR A 441 -12.12 35.68 -53.52
C THR A 441 -12.36 36.93 -54.38
N PRO A 442 -11.50 37.22 -55.38
CA PRO A 442 -11.73 38.33 -56.29
C PRO A 442 -12.94 38.04 -57.18
N SER A 443 -13.90 38.95 -57.17
CA SER A 443 -15.06 38.95 -58.06
C SER A 443 -14.60 39.14 -59.51
N GLN A 444 -14.53 38.05 -60.30
CA GLN A 444 -14.42 38.17 -61.75
C GLN A 444 -15.76 38.66 -62.32
N GLY A 445 -15.73 39.85 -62.90
CA GLY A 445 -16.85 40.43 -63.64
C GLY A 445 -17.14 39.61 -64.89
N ILE A 446 -18.39 39.22 -65.07
CA ILE A 446 -18.92 38.66 -66.30
C ILE A 446 -19.44 39.84 -67.12
N GLU A 447 -18.68 40.26 -68.14
CA GLU A 447 -19.17 41.09 -69.22
C GLU A 447 -19.93 40.19 -70.21
N THR A 448 -21.22 40.46 -70.38
CA THR A 448 -22.07 39.84 -71.41
C THR A 448 -21.96 40.63 -72.72
N ALA A 449 -21.74 39.91 -73.82
CA ALA A 449 -21.91 40.37 -75.19
C ALA A 449 -23.28 39.97 -75.74
#